data_AF-A0A2E2Y1K6-F1
#
_entry.id   AF-A0A2E2Y1K6-F1
#
_cell.length_a   1.000
_cell.length_b   1.000
_cell.length_c   1.000
_cell.angle_alpha   90.00
_cell.angle_beta   90.00
_cell.angle_gamma   90.00
#
_symmetry.space_group_name_H-M   'P 1'
#
loop_
_entity.id
_entity.type
_entity.pdbx_description
1 polymer ?
#
loop_
_entity_poly.entity_id
_entity_poly.type
_entity_poly.pdbx_seq_one_letter_code
_entity_poly.pdbx_strand_id
1 'polypeptide(L)'
;MNQSPTPPASKITGTLTNSRQDLCAMVILVTAGVAARLLLRDFPNFAPVMGIALFAGFIMHRAALAVLVPLAVMMISDQVIGGYTFGMMIVVYAMLAAPFLLRPLLRNLFSGREHSWWTRSSALFGMSIGASVAFFLVTNFAVWVQSASGVSPMAFYDASIQGLLHCYGQALPFFRYTLAGDLCFTTVLFGGWALAAAAIEKSSEKRLAASNS
;
A
#
# COMPACT_ATOMS: atom_id res chain seq x y z
N MET A 1 42.51 -21.00 21.72
CA MET A 1 41.83 -19.80 21.21
C MET A 1 40.35 -20.13 21.08
N ASN A 2 39.56 -19.84 22.13
CA ASN A 2 38.12 -20.03 22.08
C ASN A 2 37.54 -18.93 21.18
N GLN A 3 37.16 -19.29 19.96
CA GLN A 3 36.31 -18.44 19.16
C GLN A 3 34.94 -18.41 19.83
N SER A 4 34.53 -17.26 20.34
CA SER A 4 33.15 -17.02 20.76
C SER A 4 32.22 -17.38 19.60
N PRO A 5 31.09 -18.08 19.85
CA PRO A 5 30.15 -18.40 18.79
C PRO A 5 29.69 -17.10 18.14
N THR A 6 29.86 -17.01 16.83
CA THR A 6 29.29 -15.93 16.02
C THR A 6 27.79 -15.90 16.27
N PRO A 7 27.20 -14.74 16.64
CA PRO A 7 25.76 -14.67 16.87
C PRO A 7 25.02 -15.11 15.59
N PRO A 8 23.91 -15.86 15.73
CA PRO A 8 23.15 -16.32 14.57
C PRO A 8 22.75 -15.11 13.74
N ALA A 9 23.16 -15.13 12.47
CA ALA A 9 22.95 -14.05 11.53
C ALA A 9 21.47 -13.60 11.51
N SER A 10 21.25 -12.29 11.68
CA SER A 10 19.92 -11.66 11.69
C SER A 10 19.12 -12.09 10.44
N LYS A 11 18.10 -12.92 10.67
CA LYS A 11 17.10 -13.28 9.66
C LYS A 11 15.91 -12.35 9.81
N ILE A 12 16.08 -11.08 9.48
CA ILE A 12 14.91 -10.26 9.12
C ILE A 12 14.52 -10.66 7.69
N THR A 13 14.03 -11.89 7.53
CA THR A 13 13.33 -12.28 6.33
C THR A 13 11.96 -11.62 6.44
N GLY A 14 11.79 -10.47 5.81
CA GLY A 14 10.60 -9.61 5.93
C GLY A 14 9.29 -10.23 5.41
N THR A 15 9.27 -11.53 5.10
CA THR A 15 8.11 -12.26 4.60
C THR A 15 7.62 -13.27 5.62
N LEU A 16 6.30 -13.36 5.78
CA LEU A 16 5.64 -14.42 6.54
C LEU A 16 5.99 -15.80 5.96
N THR A 17 5.97 -16.82 6.81
CA THR A 17 6.49 -18.14 6.47
C THR A 17 5.41 -19.13 6.08
N ASN A 18 4.13 -18.85 6.36
CA ASN A 18 3.02 -19.73 6.03
C ASN A 18 1.68 -19.00 5.88
N SER A 19 0.67 -19.74 5.38
CA SER A 19 -0.67 -19.21 5.09
C SER A 19 -1.49 -18.81 6.30
N ARG A 20 -1.24 -19.40 7.49
CA ARG A 20 -1.96 -18.99 8.71
C ARG A 20 -1.54 -17.58 9.12
N GLN A 21 -0.24 -17.28 9.04
CA GLN A 21 0.28 -15.94 9.27
C GLN A 21 -0.26 -14.95 8.24
N ASP A 22 -0.32 -15.32 6.97
CA ASP A 22 -0.92 -14.49 5.92
C ASP A 22 -2.38 -14.15 6.25
N LEU A 23 -3.18 -15.13 6.69
CA LEU A 23 -4.58 -14.89 7.06
C LEU A 23 -4.69 -13.92 8.25
N CYS A 24 -3.85 -14.09 9.28
CA CYS A 24 -3.81 -13.15 10.40
C CYS A 24 -3.44 -11.74 9.95
N ALA A 25 -2.39 -11.61 9.12
CA ALA A 25 -1.96 -10.32 8.57
C ALA A 25 -3.05 -9.69 7.69
N MET A 26 -3.74 -10.49 6.87
CA MET A 26 -4.86 -10.04 6.06
C MET A 26 -5.98 -9.47 6.93
N VAL A 27 -6.40 -10.19 7.98
CA VAL A 27 -7.45 -9.70 8.89
C VAL A 27 -7.03 -8.37 9.52
N ILE A 28 -5.80 -8.28 10.04
CA ILE A 28 -5.28 -7.05 10.67
C ILE A 28 -5.25 -5.90 9.68
N LEU A 29 -4.69 -6.10 8.48
CA LEU A 29 -4.55 -5.06 7.46
C LEU A 29 -5.92 -4.62 6.91
N VAL A 30 -6.84 -5.56 6.70
CA VAL A 30 -8.19 -5.25 6.24
C VAL A 30 -8.95 -4.46 7.30
N THR A 31 -8.95 -4.92 8.55
CA THR A 31 -9.63 -4.22 9.65
C THR A 31 -9.04 -2.82 9.85
N ALA A 32 -7.72 -2.69 9.89
CA ALA A 32 -7.06 -1.39 10.04
C ALA A 32 -7.33 -0.46 8.83
N GLY A 33 -7.30 -1.01 7.61
CA GLY A 33 -7.55 -0.26 6.38
C GLY A 33 -8.99 0.26 6.28
N VAL A 34 -9.97 -0.59 6.62
CA VAL A 34 -11.39 -0.21 6.68
C VAL A 34 -11.60 0.85 7.77
N ALA A 35 -11.09 0.62 8.98
CA ALA A 35 -11.21 1.58 10.07
C ALA A 35 -10.62 2.95 9.70
N ALA A 36 -9.41 2.98 9.14
CA ALA A 36 -8.78 4.21 8.70
C ALA A 36 -9.58 4.92 7.59
N ARG A 37 -10.11 4.20 6.59
CA ARG A 37 -11.00 4.78 5.57
C ARG A 37 -12.25 5.41 6.17
N LEU A 38 -12.86 4.76 7.16
CA LEU A 38 -14.07 5.29 7.81
C LEU A 38 -13.77 6.48 8.71
N LEU A 39 -12.68 6.44 9.47
CA LEU A 39 -12.27 7.52 10.38
C LEU A 39 -11.80 8.77 9.62
N LEU A 40 -11.19 8.59 8.46
CA LEU A 40 -10.61 9.67 7.65
C LEU A 40 -11.47 10.03 6.44
N ARG A 41 -12.73 9.58 6.40
CA ARG A 41 -13.65 9.78 5.28
C ARG A 41 -13.88 11.25 4.91
N ASP A 42 -13.72 12.15 5.89
CA ASP A 42 -13.90 13.59 5.70
C ASP A 42 -12.73 14.20 4.90
N PHE A 43 -11.59 13.51 4.81
CA PHE A 43 -10.45 13.89 4.00
C PHE A 43 -10.50 13.20 2.62
N PRO A 44 -10.58 13.94 1.52
CA PRO A 44 -10.74 13.35 0.20
C PRO A 44 -9.51 12.51 -0.18
N ASN A 45 -9.70 11.26 -0.58
CA ASN A 45 -8.66 10.32 -1.02
C ASN A 45 -7.49 10.08 -0.04
N PHE A 46 -7.56 10.58 1.20
CA PHE A 46 -6.54 10.32 2.21
C PHE A 46 -6.82 8.97 2.87
N ALA A 47 -6.27 7.89 2.30
CA ALA A 47 -6.57 6.53 2.73
C ALA A 47 -5.33 5.61 2.64
N PRO A 48 -5.24 4.55 3.46
CA PRO A 48 -4.07 3.69 3.52
C PRO A 48 -3.97 2.64 2.40
N VAL A 49 -4.91 2.61 1.44
CA VAL A 49 -5.12 1.43 0.59
C VAL A 49 -3.92 1.09 -0.29
N MET A 50 -3.28 2.08 -0.94
CA MET A 50 -2.09 1.82 -1.76
C MET A 50 -0.88 1.42 -0.90
N GLY A 51 -0.68 2.07 0.25
CA GLY A 51 0.34 1.67 1.21
C GLY A 51 0.15 0.23 1.70
N ILE A 52 -1.10 -0.16 1.96
CA ILE A 52 -1.47 -1.54 2.30
C ILE A 52 -1.18 -2.49 1.13
N ALA A 53 -1.45 -2.11 -0.12
CA ALA A 53 -1.16 -2.94 -1.29
C ALA A 53 0.35 -3.22 -1.44
N LEU A 54 1.20 -2.18 -1.29
CA LEU A 54 2.66 -2.32 -1.28
C LEU A 54 3.12 -3.22 -0.13
N PHE A 55 2.64 -2.93 1.09
CA PHE A 55 3.04 -3.63 2.29
C PHE A 55 2.60 -5.09 2.31
N ALA A 56 1.37 -5.39 1.91
CA ALA A 56 0.86 -6.74 1.76
C ALA A 56 1.69 -7.55 0.74
N GLY A 57 2.03 -6.95 -0.41
CA GLY A 57 2.91 -7.57 -1.39
C GLY A 57 4.31 -7.88 -0.84
N PHE A 58 4.84 -6.97 -0.02
CA PHE A 58 6.11 -7.16 0.68
C PHE A 58 6.03 -8.31 1.70
N ILE A 59 5.11 -8.26 2.65
CA ILE A 59 5.12 -9.12 3.84
C ILE A 59 4.50 -10.51 3.62
N MET A 60 3.45 -10.65 2.81
CA MET A 60 2.65 -11.89 2.79
C MET A 60 3.28 -12.96 1.91
N HIS A 61 3.32 -14.21 2.37
CA HIS A 61 3.87 -15.32 1.60
C HIS A 61 3.12 -15.52 0.27
N ARG A 62 1.79 -15.62 0.32
CA ARG A 62 0.91 -15.86 -0.83
C ARG A 62 0.51 -14.56 -1.55
N ALA A 63 0.89 -14.48 -2.82
CA ALA A 63 0.49 -13.41 -3.74
C ALA A 63 -1.04 -13.23 -3.83
N ALA A 64 -1.79 -14.33 -3.89
CA ALA A 64 -3.25 -14.30 -3.96
C ALA A 64 -3.89 -13.62 -2.74
N LEU A 65 -3.38 -13.87 -1.53
CA LEU A 65 -3.91 -13.21 -0.34
C LEU A 65 -3.49 -11.73 -0.30
N ALA A 66 -2.26 -11.41 -0.70
CA ALA A 66 -1.76 -10.03 -0.73
C ALA A 66 -2.58 -9.09 -1.63
N VAL A 67 -2.96 -9.55 -2.83
CA VAL A 67 -3.80 -8.73 -3.74
C VAL A 67 -5.23 -8.60 -3.24
N LEU A 68 -5.75 -9.60 -2.51
CA LEU A 68 -7.09 -9.56 -1.93
C LEU A 68 -7.20 -8.55 -0.79
N VAL A 69 -6.12 -8.23 -0.06
CA VAL A 69 -6.15 -7.27 1.05
C VAL A 69 -6.69 -5.89 0.61
N PRO A 70 -6.07 -5.15 -0.32
CA PRO A 70 -6.57 -3.82 -0.71
C PRO A 70 -7.96 -3.90 -1.36
N LEU A 71 -8.27 -4.97 -2.09
CA LEU A 71 -9.60 -5.17 -2.69
C LEU A 71 -10.68 -5.37 -1.62
N ALA A 72 -10.40 -6.15 -0.58
CA ALA A 72 -11.30 -6.37 0.54
C ALA A 72 -11.52 -5.08 1.35
N VAL A 73 -10.46 -4.29 1.57
CA VAL A 73 -10.57 -2.97 2.22
C VAL A 73 -11.55 -2.08 1.46
N MET A 74 -11.38 -1.99 0.13
CA MET A 74 -12.27 -1.19 -0.71
C MET A 74 -13.70 -1.73 -0.68
N MET A 75 -13.88 -3.02 -0.98
CA MET A 75 -15.20 -3.65 -1.08
C MET A 75 -16.02 -3.49 0.21
N ILE A 76 -15.39 -3.68 1.38
CA ILE A 76 -16.07 -3.58 2.68
C ILE A 76 -16.38 -2.13 3.02
N SER A 77 -15.41 -1.22 2.87
CA SER A 77 -15.61 0.18 3.25
C SER A 77 -16.60 0.92 2.35
N ASP A 78 -16.64 0.59 1.05
CA ASP A 78 -17.56 1.21 0.09
C ASP A 78 -19.04 0.84 0.35
N GLN A 79 -19.32 -0.27 1.05
CA GLN A 79 -20.69 -0.57 1.52
C GLN A 79 -21.22 0.47 2.52
N VAL A 80 -20.32 1.19 3.20
CA VAL A 80 -20.65 2.17 4.23
C VAL A 80 -20.47 3.60 3.72
N ILE A 81 -19.40 3.88 2.98
CA ILE A 81 -19.09 5.22 2.45
C ILE A 81 -19.96 5.55 1.23
N GLY A 82 -20.37 4.55 0.46
CA GLY A 82 -20.94 4.70 -0.86
C GLY A 82 -19.90 4.40 -1.94
N GLY A 83 -20.28 3.58 -2.91
CA GLY A 83 -19.43 3.14 -4.01
C GLY A 83 -19.51 4.03 -5.25
N TYR A 84 -18.78 3.61 -6.27
CA TYR A 84 -18.74 4.26 -7.58
C TYR A 84 -19.74 3.63 -8.56
N THR A 85 -19.90 4.23 -9.75
CA THR A 85 -20.46 3.49 -10.89
C THR A 85 -19.62 2.25 -11.15
N PHE A 86 -20.24 1.16 -11.62
CA PHE A 86 -19.55 -0.14 -11.76
C PHE A 86 -18.23 -0.05 -12.56
N GLY A 87 -18.24 0.68 -13.68
CA GLY A 87 -17.04 0.90 -14.48
C GLY A 87 -15.93 1.65 -13.74
N MET A 88 -16.29 2.66 -12.94
CA MET A 88 -15.32 3.42 -12.16
C MET A 88 -14.79 2.60 -10.97
N MET A 89 -15.64 1.78 -10.36
CA MET A 89 -15.25 0.86 -9.29
C MET A 89 -14.14 -0.09 -9.76
N ILE A 90 -14.26 -0.67 -10.96
CA ILE A 90 -13.21 -1.52 -11.55
C ILE A 90 -11.89 -0.76 -11.67
N VAL A 91 -11.91 0.46 -12.23
CA VAL A 91 -10.70 1.26 -12.43
C VAL A 91 -10.04 1.62 -11.11
N VAL A 92 -10.81 2.10 -10.13
CA VAL A 92 -10.31 2.49 -8.81
C VAL A 92 -9.71 1.28 -8.09
N TYR A 93 -10.43 0.16 -8.05
CA TYR A 93 -9.98 -1.03 -7.31
C TYR A 93 -8.72 -1.61 -7.94
N ALA A 94 -8.66 -1.66 -9.28
CA ALA A 94 -7.48 -2.11 -10.01
C ALA A 94 -6.28 -1.20 -9.73
N MET A 95 -6.44 0.12 -9.79
CA MET A 95 -5.32 1.05 -9.55
C MET A 95 -4.86 1.05 -8.09
N LEU A 96 -5.77 0.90 -7.12
CA LEU A 96 -5.39 0.80 -5.70
C LEU A 96 -4.73 -0.54 -5.36
N ALA A 97 -5.05 -1.61 -6.08
CA ALA A 97 -4.38 -2.91 -5.94
C ALA A 97 -3.09 -3.00 -6.76
N ALA A 98 -2.92 -2.22 -7.83
CA ALA A 98 -1.77 -2.28 -8.73
C ALA A 98 -0.38 -2.18 -8.06
N PRO A 99 -0.16 -1.44 -6.96
CA PRO A 99 1.14 -1.40 -6.29
C PRO A 99 1.61 -2.78 -5.81
N PHE A 100 0.70 -3.74 -5.60
CA PHE A 100 1.04 -5.14 -5.34
C PHE A 100 1.97 -5.73 -6.42
N LEU A 101 1.85 -5.30 -7.67
CA LEU A 101 2.69 -5.79 -8.79
C LEU A 101 4.18 -5.48 -8.58
N LEU A 102 4.51 -4.50 -7.73
CA LEU A 102 5.88 -4.14 -7.38
C LEU A 102 6.51 -5.10 -6.35
N ARG A 103 5.77 -6.12 -5.90
CA ARG A 103 6.22 -7.16 -4.95
C ARG A 103 7.59 -7.77 -5.28
N PRO A 104 7.92 -8.20 -6.52
CA PRO A 104 9.23 -8.79 -6.80
C PRO A 104 10.37 -7.79 -6.55
N LEU A 105 10.18 -6.54 -6.98
CA LEU A 105 11.15 -5.47 -6.79
C LEU A 105 11.32 -5.14 -5.30
N LEU A 106 10.21 -5.00 -4.56
CA LEU A 106 10.22 -4.80 -3.11
C LEU A 106 10.98 -5.92 -2.40
N ARG A 107 10.73 -7.18 -2.74
CA ARG A 107 11.41 -8.30 -2.08
C ARG A 107 12.89 -8.33 -2.36
N ASN A 108 13.31 -8.04 -3.58
CA ASN A 108 14.72 -7.99 -3.93
C ASN A 108 15.44 -6.88 -3.14
N LEU A 109 14.84 -5.69 -3.06
CA LEU A 109 15.38 -4.54 -2.33
C LEU A 109 15.61 -4.81 -0.83
N PHE A 110 14.73 -5.62 -0.22
CA PHE A 110 14.77 -5.92 1.21
C PHE A 110 15.42 -7.26 1.54
N SER A 111 15.64 -8.15 0.55
CA SER A 111 16.35 -9.42 0.74
C SER A 111 17.87 -9.27 0.60
N GLY A 112 18.32 -8.30 -0.21
CA GLY A 112 19.74 -8.01 -0.40
C GLY A 112 20.37 -7.27 0.78
N ARG A 113 21.48 -7.81 1.31
CA ARG A 113 22.31 -7.14 2.34
C ARG A 113 23.10 -5.94 1.81
N GLU A 114 23.19 -5.80 0.49
CA GLU A 114 24.00 -4.80 -0.20
C GLU A 114 23.34 -3.41 -0.26
N HIS A 115 22.03 -3.33 -0.04
CA HIS A 115 21.31 -2.07 -0.14
C HIS A 115 21.36 -1.27 1.18
N SER A 116 21.90 -0.06 1.10
CA SER A 116 21.85 0.92 2.18
C SER A 116 20.40 1.29 2.52
N TRP A 117 20.17 1.74 3.75
CA TRP A 117 18.87 2.22 4.21
C TRP A 117 18.34 3.37 3.32
N TRP A 118 19.23 4.26 2.86
CA TRP A 118 18.89 5.34 1.94
C TRP A 118 18.29 4.82 0.62
N THR A 119 18.88 3.77 0.04
CA THR A 119 18.44 3.16 -1.22
C THR A 119 17.06 2.51 -1.05
N ARG A 120 16.82 1.83 0.07
CA ARG A 120 15.53 1.18 0.35
C ARG A 120 14.43 2.22 0.54
N SER A 121 14.70 3.25 1.34
CA SER A 121 13.74 4.33 1.59
C SER A 121 13.43 5.11 0.32
N SER A 122 14.44 5.49 -0.47
CA SER A 122 14.22 6.23 -1.72
C SER A 122 13.43 5.41 -2.74
N ALA A 123 13.70 4.12 -2.85
CA ALA A 123 12.94 3.22 -3.71
C ALA A 123 11.48 3.09 -3.25
N LEU A 124 11.22 2.93 -1.95
CA LEU A 124 9.85 2.90 -1.40
C LEU A 124 9.09 4.20 -1.68
N PHE A 125 9.73 5.34 -1.47
CA PHE A 125 9.11 6.64 -1.78
C PHE A 125 8.86 6.80 -3.28
N GLY A 126 9.81 6.39 -4.13
CA GLY A 126 9.61 6.38 -5.58
C GLY A 126 8.44 5.51 -6.02
N MET A 127 8.28 4.33 -5.45
CA MET A 127 7.14 3.44 -5.72
C MET A 127 5.82 4.06 -5.24
N SER A 128 5.79 4.64 -4.05
CA SER A 128 4.60 5.32 -3.50
C SER A 128 4.19 6.50 -4.37
N ILE A 129 5.12 7.39 -4.71
CA ILE A 129 4.85 8.56 -5.55
C ILE A 129 4.41 8.12 -6.96
N GLY A 130 5.10 7.14 -7.54
CA GLY A 130 4.74 6.59 -8.85
C GLY A 130 3.34 5.99 -8.86
N ALA A 131 2.96 5.27 -7.79
CA ALA A 131 1.60 4.76 -7.62
C ALA A 131 0.56 5.88 -7.52
N SER A 132 0.80 6.92 -6.71
CA SER A 132 -0.10 8.07 -6.60
C SER A 132 -0.29 8.78 -7.95
N VAL A 133 0.81 9.00 -8.69
CA VAL A 133 0.78 9.64 -10.02
C VAL A 133 0.01 8.78 -11.02
N ALA A 134 0.27 7.47 -11.06
CA ALA A 134 -0.45 6.56 -11.94
C ALA A 134 -1.94 6.51 -11.60
N PHE A 135 -2.28 6.42 -10.32
CA PHE A 135 -3.67 6.47 -9.84
C PHE A 135 -4.33 7.78 -10.30
N PHE A 136 -3.69 8.93 -10.09
CA PHE A 136 -4.21 10.23 -10.51
C PHE A 136 -4.46 10.31 -12.01
N LEU A 137 -3.49 9.90 -12.83
CA LEU A 137 -3.64 9.94 -14.28
C LEU A 137 -4.76 9.01 -14.76
N VAL A 138 -4.73 7.75 -14.36
CA VAL A 138 -5.68 6.74 -14.88
C VAL A 138 -7.11 7.01 -14.41
N THR A 139 -7.30 7.33 -13.12
CA THR A 139 -8.66 7.52 -12.58
C THR A 139 -9.32 8.78 -13.12
N ASN A 140 -8.59 9.89 -13.25
CA ASN A 140 -9.18 11.13 -13.79
C ASN A 140 -9.39 11.05 -15.30
N PHE A 141 -8.54 10.33 -16.03
CA PHE A 141 -8.83 10.01 -17.42
C PHE A 141 -10.12 9.19 -17.54
N ALA A 142 -10.33 8.19 -16.68
CA ALA A 142 -11.56 7.40 -16.67
C ALA A 142 -12.80 8.24 -16.33
N VAL A 143 -12.70 9.20 -15.41
CA VAL A 143 -13.77 10.16 -15.11
C VAL A 143 -14.10 11.01 -16.33
N TRP A 144 -13.08 11.55 -17.01
CA TRP A 144 -13.29 12.31 -18.24
C TRP A 144 -13.95 11.47 -19.33
N VAL A 145 -13.50 10.22 -19.55
CA VAL A 145 -14.11 9.31 -20.52
C VAL A 145 -15.58 9.03 -20.18
N GLN A 146 -15.91 8.75 -18.91
CA GLN A 146 -17.30 8.52 -18.49
C GLN A 146 -18.18 9.76 -18.70
N SER A 147 -17.62 10.95 -18.47
CA SER A 147 -18.31 12.22 -18.73
C SER A 147 -18.53 12.46 -20.22
N ALA A 148 -17.47 12.29 -21.04
CA ALA A 148 -17.48 12.55 -22.48
C ALA A 148 -18.35 11.56 -23.26
N SER A 149 -18.47 10.31 -22.78
CA SER A 149 -19.25 9.24 -23.43
C SER A 149 -20.75 9.29 -23.13
N GLY A 150 -21.20 10.17 -22.25
CA GLY A 150 -22.61 10.24 -21.82
C GLY A 150 -23.08 9.03 -21.00
N VAL A 151 -22.15 8.15 -20.58
CA VAL A 151 -22.43 6.99 -19.73
C VAL A 151 -22.75 7.44 -18.29
N SER A 152 -22.20 8.58 -17.88
CA SER A 152 -22.58 9.25 -16.65
C SER A 152 -23.89 10.03 -16.85
N PRO A 153 -24.87 9.95 -15.93
CA PRO A 153 -26.06 10.80 -15.94
C PRO A 153 -25.73 12.30 -15.77
N MET A 154 -24.48 12.63 -15.42
CA MET A 154 -23.94 14.00 -15.44
C MET A 154 -22.73 14.09 -16.37
N ALA A 155 -22.84 14.92 -17.40
CA ALA A 155 -21.71 15.37 -18.21
C ALA A 155 -21.03 16.53 -17.49
N PHE A 156 -19.93 16.25 -16.79
CA PHE A 156 -19.15 17.25 -16.04
C PHE A 156 -18.11 17.98 -16.91
N TYR A 157 -17.69 17.32 -18.00
CA TYR A 157 -16.61 17.73 -18.87
C TYR A 157 -16.92 17.43 -20.32
N ASP A 158 -16.54 18.37 -21.20
CA ASP A 158 -16.68 18.22 -22.65
C ASP A 158 -15.72 17.16 -23.21
N ALA A 159 -16.14 16.54 -24.32
CA ALA A 159 -15.34 15.58 -25.09
C ALA A 159 -14.24 16.26 -25.92
N SER A 160 -13.45 17.14 -25.28
CA SER A 160 -12.36 17.89 -25.88
C SER A 160 -11.09 17.83 -25.03
N ILE A 161 -9.95 18.18 -25.62
CA ILE A 161 -8.68 18.32 -24.88
C ILE A 161 -8.81 19.34 -23.75
N GLN A 162 -9.57 20.42 -23.96
CA GLN A 162 -9.83 21.42 -22.93
C GLN A 162 -10.65 20.84 -21.77
N GLY A 163 -11.67 20.01 -22.07
CA GLY A 163 -12.43 19.30 -21.05
C GLY A 163 -11.56 18.33 -20.24
N LEU A 164 -10.62 17.63 -20.90
CA LEU A 164 -9.65 16.76 -20.24
C LEU A 164 -8.72 17.54 -19.30
N LEU A 165 -8.15 18.64 -19.77
CA LEU A 165 -7.28 19.50 -18.96
C LEU A 165 -8.05 20.10 -17.78
N HIS A 166 -9.31 20.49 -17.99
CA HIS A 166 -10.18 20.97 -16.93
C HIS A 166 -10.42 19.90 -15.87
N CYS A 167 -10.71 18.65 -16.28
CA CYS A 167 -10.88 17.51 -15.36
C CYS A 167 -9.63 17.30 -14.49
N TYR A 168 -8.43 17.29 -15.09
CA TYR A 168 -7.20 17.18 -14.32
C TYR A 168 -6.93 18.37 -13.40
N GLY A 169 -7.24 19.59 -13.86
CA GLY A 169 -7.11 20.80 -13.06
C GLY A 169 -7.97 20.74 -11.78
N GLN A 170 -9.23 20.29 -11.90
CA GLN A 170 -10.13 20.10 -10.76
C GLN A 170 -9.70 18.96 -9.84
N ALA A 171 -8.95 17.98 -10.36
CA ALA A 171 -8.47 16.85 -9.59
C ALA A 171 -7.21 17.16 -8.75
N LEU A 172 -6.48 18.23 -9.05
CA LEU A 172 -5.22 18.57 -8.37
C LEU A 172 -5.33 18.70 -6.83
N PRO A 173 -6.37 19.32 -6.25
CA PRO A 173 -6.55 19.34 -4.80
C PRO A 173 -6.63 17.93 -4.20
N PHE A 174 -7.35 17.03 -4.86
CA PHE A 174 -7.50 15.63 -4.43
C PHE A 174 -6.18 14.87 -4.51
N PHE A 175 -5.38 15.12 -5.55
CA PHE A 175 -4.07 14.49 -5.72
C PHE A 175 -3.13 14.78 -4.55
N ARG A 176 -3.18 16.00 -4.00
CA ARG A 176 -2.35 16.39 -2.85
C ARG A 176 -2.63 15.50 -1.63
N TYR A 177 -3.91 15.19 -1.38
CA TYR A 177 -4.29 14.30 -0.30
C TYR A 177 -3.95 12.84 -0.59
N THR A 178 -4.13 12.37 -1.83
CA THR A 178 -3.67 11.04 -2.26
C THR A 178 -2.18 10.86 -2.00
N LEU A 179 -1.36 11.79 -2.51
CA LEU A 179 0.09 11.75 -2.36
C LEU A 179 0.51 11.79 -0.87
N ALA A 180 -0.08 12.69 -0.09
CA ALA A 180 0.20 12.80 1.34
C ALA A 180 -0.19 11.53 2.11
N GLY A 181 -1.36 10.96 1.80
CA GLY A 181 -1.86 9.73 2.39
C GLY A 181 -0.94 8.56 2.07
N ASP A 182 -0.60 8.36 0.81
CA ASP A 182 0.24 7.25 0.37
C ASP A 182 1.62 7.28 1.01
N LEU A 183 2.25 8.45 1.06
CA LEU A 183 3.55 8.64 1.72
C LEU A 183 3.46 8.40 3.23
N CYS A 184 2.43 8.93 3.88
CA CYS A 184 2.20 8.78 5.31
C CYS A 184 2.00 7.30 5.67
N PHE A 185 1.05 6.62 5.04
CA PHE A 185 0.72 5.23 5.36
C PHE A 185 1.81 4.26 4.93
N THR A 186 2.51 4.49 3.82
CA THR A 186 3.69 3.69 3.45
C THR A 186 4.77 3.82 4.51
N THR A 187 5.03 5.04 5.00
CA THR A 187 6.01 5.28 6.06
C THR A 187 5.61 4.59 7.36
N VAL A 188 4.34 4.72 7.78
CA VAL A 188 3.82 4.11 9.01
C VAL A 188 3.89 2.59 8.95
N LEU A 189 3.48 1.97 7.84
CA LEU A 189 3.45 0.51 7.69
C LEU A 189 4.86 -0.09 7.65
N PHE A 190 5.73 0.43 6.78
CA PHE A 190 7.09 -0.10 6.64
C PHE A 190 7.98 0.28 7.83
N GLY A 191 7.86 1.50 8.35
CA GLY A 191 8.58 1.96 9.53
C GLY A 191 8.15 1.20 10.79
N GLY A 192 6.84 1.03 10.98
CA GLY A 192 6.28 0.24 12.08
C GLY A 192 6.75 -1.22 12.04
N TRP A 193 6.79 -1.82 10.85
CA TRP A 193 7.34 -3.16 10.66
C TRP A 193 8.83 -3.25 11.01
N ALA A 194 9.64 -2.28 10.56
CA ALA A 194 11.06 -2.25 10.86
C ALA A 194 11.33 -2.17 12.37
N LEU A 195 10.58 -1.33 13.09
CA LEU A 195 10.67 -1.21 14.55
C LEU A 195 10.23 -2.50 15.25
N ALA A 196 9.11 -3.10 14.82
CA ALA A 196 8.62 -4.35 15.39
C ALA A 196 9.63 -5.50 15.19
N ALA A 197 10.22 -5.62 14.00
CA ALA A 197 11.24 -6.61 13.71
C ALA A 197 12.48 -6.44 14.60
N ALA A 198 12.98 -5.21 14.76
CA ALA A 198 14.12 -4.92 15.63
C ALA A 198 13.83 -5.22 17.11
N ALA A 199 12.61 -4.94 17.58
CA ALA A 199 12.21 -5.23 18.96
C ALA A 199 12.14 -6.75 19.24
N ILE A 200 11.61 -7.52 18.29
CA ILE A 200 11.54 -8.99 18.38
C ILE A 200 12.94 -9.60 18.43
N GLU A 201 13.85 -9.14 17.58
CA GLU A 201 15.24 -9.60 17.54
C GLU A 201 15.95 -9.35 18.87
N LYS A 202 15.92 -8.10 19.37
CA LYS A 202 16.50 -7.74 20.68
C LYS A 202 15.92 -8.56 21.83
N SER A 203 14.62 -8.87 21.80
CA SER A 203 13.99 -9.71 22.82
C SER A 203 14.44 -11.18 22.76
N SER A 204 14.72 -11.67 21.56
CA SER A 204 15.18 -13.05 21.33
C SER A 204 16.62 -13.23 21.80
N GLU A 205 17.50 -12.26 21.51
CA GLU A 205 18.88 -12.22 22.00
C GLU A 205 18.93 -12.25 23.53
N LYS A 206 18.10 -11.42 24.19
CA LYS A 206 18.00 -11.41 25.66
C LYS A 206 17.54 -12.75 26.23
N ARG A 207 16.56 -13.42 25.61
CA ARG A 207 16.08 -14.74 26.04
C ARG A 207 17.16 -15.81 25.90
N LEU A 208 17.92 -15.79 24.80
CA LEU A 208 19.03 -16.72 24.57
C LEU A 208 20.19 -16.49 25.54
N ALA A 209 20.50 -15.24 25.87
CA ALA A 209 21.51 -14.92 26.88
C ALA A 209 21.10 -15.42 28.28
N ALA A 210 19.82 -15.30 28.64
CA ALA A 210 19.30 -15.77 29.92
C ALA A 210 19.14 -17.30 30.04
N SER A 211 18.97 -18.02 28.93
CA SER A 211 18.93 -19.49 28.95
C SER A 211 20.32 -20.14 29.07
N ASN A 212 21.39 -19.38 28.79
CA ASN A 212 22.77 -19.85 28.80
C ASN A 212 23.54 -19.44 30.07
N SER A 213 22.90 -18.72 30.99
CA SER A 213 23.42 -18.31 32.30
C SER A 213 22.83 -19.16 33.42
#